data_AF-A0A842SIJ7-F1
#
_entry.id   AF-A0A842SIJ7-F1
#
_cell.length_a   1.000
_cell.length_b   1.000
_cell.length_c   1.000
_cell.angle_alpha   90.00
_cell.angle_beta   90.00
_cell.angle_gamma   90.00
#
_symmetry.space_group_name_H-M   'P 1'
#
loop_
_entity.id
_entity.type
_entity.pdbx_description
1 polymer ?
#
loop_
_entity_poly.entity_id
_entity_poly.type
_entity_poly.pdbx_seq_one_letter_code
_entity_poly.pdbx_strand_id
1 'polypeptide(L)' 'MTKRISVSNRKNIQEIRKVIELEENVQISFDEALDRVLNFYKKYVPYN' A
#
# COMPACT_ATOMS: atom_id res chain seq x y z
N MET A 1 -11.97 13.68 6.67
CA MET A 1 -11.56 14.11 5.32
C MET A 1 -10.78 12.99 4.65
N THR A 2 -11.34 12.35 3.64
CA THR A 2 -10.62 11.33 2.85
C THR A 2 -9.62 12.04 1.96
N LYS A 3 -8.32 12.07 2.35
CA LYS A 3 -7.26 12.61 1.51
C LYS A 3 -7.27 11.86 0.17
N ARG A 4 -7.49 12.57 -0.93
CA ARG A 4 -7.43 11.97 -2.27
C ARG A 4 -5.99 11.57 -2.57
N ILE A 5 -5.74 10.27 -2.59
CA ILE A 5 -4.48 9.70 -3.08
C ILE A 5 -4.31 10.09 -4.54
N SER A 6 -3.13 10.61 -4.92
CA SER A 6 -2.84 10.96 -6.31
C SER A 6 -2.96 9.75 -7.23
N VAL A 7 -3.24 9.98 -8.52
CA VAL A 7 -3.37 8.90 -9.51
C VAL A 7 -2.08 8.08 -9.62
N SER A 8 -0.91 8.73 -9.57
CA SER A 8 0.39 8.04 -9.56
C SER A 8 0.53 7.11 -8.36
N ASN A 9 0.16 7.58 -7.17
CA ASN A 9 0.26 6.78 -5.95
C ASN A 9 -0.71 5.59 -6.00
N ARG A 10 -1.90 5.75 -6.58
CA ARG A 10 -2.82 4.62 -6.80
C ARG A 10 -2.21 3.57 -7.72
N LYS A 11 -1.62 3.98 -8.84
CA LYS A 11 -0.95 3.06 -9.77
C LYS A 11 0.18 2.30 -9.09
N ASN A 12 1.04 3.00 -8.36
CA ASN A 12 2.16 2.38 -7.64
C ASN A 12 1.68 1.37 -6.59
N ILE A 13 0.61 1.69 -5.84
CA ILE A 13 0.04 0.76 -4.86
C ILE A 13 -0.58 -0.47 -5.56
N GLN A 14 -1.20 -0.31 -6.72
CA GLN A 14 -1.71 -1.46 -7.50
C GLN A 14 -0.58 -2.38 -7.97
N GLU A 15 0.57 -1.83 -8.35
CA GLU A 15 1.76 -2.62 -8.71
C GLU A 15 2.31 -3.36 -7.49
N ILE A 16 2.42 -2.69 -6.34
CA ILE A 16 2.83 -3.32 -5.07
C ILE A 16 1.87 -4.45 -4.68
N ARG A 17 0.56 -4.22 -4.81
CA ARG A 17 -0.46 -5.25 -4.52
C ARG A 17 -0.21 -6.53 -5.30
N LYS A 18 0.10 -6.43 -6.59
CA LYS A 18 0.39 -7.60 -7.44
C LYS A 18 1.60 -8.38 -6.95
N VAL A 19 2.63 -7.70 -6.46
CA VAL A 19 3.82 -8.35 -5.88
C VAL A 19 3.45 -9.12 -4.62
N ILE A 20 2.69 -8.50 -3.70
CA ILE A 20 2.25 -9.15 -2.47
C ILE A 20 1.36 -10.38 -2.78
N GLU A 21 0.43 -10.25 -3.72
CA GLU A 21 -0.43 -11.36 -4.15
C GLU A 21 0.38 -12.55 -4.68
N LEU A 22 1.45 -12.27 -5.45
CA LEU A 22 2.34 -13.29 -6.02
C LEU A 22 3.22 -13.97 -4.97
N GLU A 23 3.79 -13.20 -4.04
CA GLU A 23 4.68 -13.73 -2.99
C GLU A 23 3.91 -14.55 -1.94
N GLU A 24 2.71 -14.12 -1.57
CA GLU A 24 1.94 -14.73 -0.48
C GLU A 24 0.86 -15.71 -0.98
N ASN A 25 0.66 -15.85 -2.30
CA ASN A 25 -0.42 -16.65 -2.90
C ASN A 25 -1.84 -16.31 -2.39
N VAL A 26 -2.06 -15.07 -1.96
CA VAL A 26 -3.35 -14.58 -1.45
C VAL A 26 -3.85 -13.40 -2.26
N GLN A 27 -5.15 -13.38 -2.55
CA GLN A 27 -5.80 -12.17 -3.06
C GLN A 27 -5.99 -11.18 -1.92
N ILE A 28 -5.48 -9.97 -2.10
CA ILE A 28 -5.63 -8.89 -1.11
C ILE A 28 -6.30 -7.67 -1.74
N SER A 29 -7.02 -6.90 -0.93
CA SER A 29 -7.67 -5.67 -1.40
C SER A 29 -6.66 -4.52 -1.58
N PHE A 30 -7.05 -3.47 -2.29
CA PHE A 30 -6.22 -2.27 -2.42
C PHE A 30 -5.98 -1.60 -1.05
N ASP A 31 -7.01 -1.52 -0.21
CA ASP A 31 -6.93 -0.88 1.10
C ASP A 31 -5.99 -1.66 2.03
N GLU A 32 -6.04 -3.00 1.98
CA GLU A 32 -5.11 -3.84 2.74
C GLU A 32 -3.66 -3.67 2.28
N ALA A 33 -3.42 -3.64 0.96
CA ALA A 33 -2.08 -3.39 0.42
C ALA A 33 -1.55 -2.01 0.86
N LEU A 34 -2.40 -0.98 0.81
CA LEU A 34 -2.06 0.35 1.28
C LEU A 34 -1.71 0.35 2.77
N ASP A 35 -2.51 -0.30 3.61
CA ASP A 35 -2.26 -0.37 5.06
C ASP A 35 -0.92 -1.04 5.38
N ARG A 36 -0.57 -2.12 4.68
CA ARG A 36 0.74 -2.79 4.83
C ARG A 36 1.89 -1.87 4.46
N VAL A 37 1.78 -1.19 3.32
CA VAL A 37 2.78 -0.22 2.87
C VAL A 37 2.94 0.91 3.88
N LEU A 38 1.83 1.50 4.35
CA LEU A 38 1.88 2.58 5.34
C LEU A 38 2.48 2.11 6.67
N ASN A 39 2.14 0.91 7.12
CA ASN A 39 2.71 0.34 8.35
C ASN A 39 4.21 0.04 8.21
N PHE A 40 4.68 -0.38 7.03
CA PHE A 40 6.10 -0.51 6.75
C PHE A 40 6.80 0.86 6.80
N TYR A 41 6.26 1.87 6.11
CA TYR A 41 6.85 3.21 6.08
C TYR A 41 6.92 3.88 7.46
N LYS A 42 5.91 3.66 8.32
CA LYS A 42 5.93 4.15 9.72
C LYS A 42 7.16 3.68 10.52
N LYS A 43 7.76 2.54 10.18
CA LYS A 43 8.98 2.06 10.86
C LYS A 43 10.20 2.90 10.54
N TYR A 44 10.25 3.49 9.36
CA TYR A 44 11.41 4.24 8.85
C TYR A 44 11.20 5.75 8.89
N VAL A 45 9.95 6.19 8.96
CA VAL A 45 9.58 7.60 9.08
C VAL A 45 8.98 7.83 10.47
N PRO A 46 9.76 8.33 11.44
CA PRO A 46 9.20 8.75 12.72
C PRO A 46 8.26 9.92 12.45
N TYR A 47 6.96 9.69 12.68
CA TYR A 47 5.98 10.77 12.68
C TYR A 47 6.15 11.55 13.98
N ASN A 48 6.68 12.77 13.90
CA ASN A 48 6.47 13.80 14.92
C ASN A 48 5.04 14.37 14.81
#